data_AF-A0A524CVV4-F1
#
_entry.id   AF-A0A524CVV4-F1
#
_cell.length_a   1.000
_cell.length_b   1.000
_cell.length_c   1.000
_cell.angle_alpha   90.00
_cell.angle_beta   90.00
_cell.angle_gamma   90.00
#
_symmetry.space_group_name_H-M   'P 1'
#
loop_
_entity.id
_entity.type
_entity.pdbx_description
1 polymer ?
#
loop_
_entity_poly.entity_id
_entity_poly.type
_entity_poly.pdbx_seq_one_letter_code
_entity_poly.pdbx_strand_id
1 'polypeptide(L)'
;EGRTLGGKAFPSYVAFDENGRKIVGEPARRQALSNPDGTVTGIKRKMGTSYKAKVQVGGEEKEFTPEEISAMILRKIKNDASDYLGEEVKKAVITVPAYFNDAQRTSTKNAGEIAGLEVVRMINEPTAACLAYGLDRVSEELLKICVLDLGGGTFDVTIMEYGEGVVEVLSTAGDTQLGGRDMDDKITDWIAEEFKNKNGIDLTNDKKAMIRVKDAAEKAKIELSTTLSTDINLPYISQKDGNPVHLEMELTRAKLEQLVEPVLKRLDPIMRRSVGDSKLSIDEVDKILLVGGPTRMPCVQERFKKFFNKEPEHSVDPMECVAIGAAIQAGVIAGDVEDLLLLDVTPLSLGVETLGGVFTKLIERNTTIPTEKKQIFSTAADNQPAVTVNVLQGERAMAKDNISLGEFHLTGIPPAPRGVPQIEVKFSIDADGIVHVTAKDLGTGKETGITVSGAKGLSEDEIQQKIREAEKYEDEDQKKKELIEARNNAESMIYQVRKLMEDNKDKIQDDEKQQIENAIKSLEEDIKTEDVQRIKQGIENLQKAMHGFSQRVYSQQGQQQAYQQAAEQAQRAAQENPPPGGMGGQTGGGTTGAGGASYKSSEDEEKKNVVDVDWDEED
;
A
#
# COMPACT_ATOMS: atom_id res chain seq x y z
N GLU A 1 2.43 7.98 -9.34
CA GLU A 1 2.38 9.43 -8.99
C GLU A 1 3.73 10.16 -9.20
N GLY A 2 4.54 9.77 -10.18
CA GLY A 2 5.96 10.14 -10.22
C GLY A 2 6.79 9.36 -9.18
N ARG A 3 8.05 9.77 -8.94
CA ARG A 3 8.86 9.24 -7.83
C ARG A 3 8.43 9.90 -6.52
N THR A 4 8.00 9.11 -5.55
CA THR A 4 7.71 9.58 -4.19
C THR A 4 8.99 9.53 -3.32
N LEU A 5 8.94 10.07 -2.10
CA LEU A 5 9.97 9.83 -1.07
C LEU A 5 10.08 8.34 -0.67
N GLY A 6 9.03 7.54 -0.91
CA GLY A 6 8.97 6.09 -0.68
C GLY A 6 9.27 5.23 -1.91
N GLY A 7 9.79 5.81 -3.00
CA GLY A 7 10.08 5.07 -4.24
C GLY A 7 8.80 4.68 -4.98
N LYS A 8 8.47 3.37 -4.95
CA LYS A 8 7.20 2.83 -5.48
C LYS A 8 6.04 2.93 -4.49
N ALA A 9 6.33 3.03 -3.19
CA ALA A 9 5.30 3.21 -2.16
C ALA A 9 4.77 4.65 -2.14
N PHE A 10 3.54 4.84 -1.65
CA PHE A 10 2.97 6.16 -1.39
C PHE A 10 2.64 6.32 0.11
N PRO A 11 2.64 7.55 0.66
CA PRO A 11 2.41 7.76 2.08
C PRO A 11 0.95 7.48 2.46
N SER A 12 0.72 6.76 3.57
CA SER A 12 -0.62 6.43 4.11
C SER A 12 -1.33 7.64 4.72
N TYR A 13 -1.62 8.63 3.89
CA TYR A 13 -2.31 9.88 4.20
C TYR A 13 -3.64 9.93 3.47
N VAL A 14 -4.68 10.40 4.15
CA VAL A 14 -6.00 10.68 3.59
C VAL A 14 -6.34 12.13 3.92
N ALA A 15 -6.88 12.86 2.95
CA ALA A 15 -7.26 14.25 3.08
C ALA A 15 -8.63 14.50 2.43
N PHE A 16 -9.34 15.50 2.92
CA PHE A 16 -10.53 16.05 2.28
C PHE A 16 -10.31 17.54 2.00
N ASP A 17 -10.48 17.96 0.76
CA ASP A 17 -10.33 19.38 0.40
C ASP A 17 -11.56 20.23 0.81
N GLU A 18 -11.47 21.54 0.56
CA GLU A 18 -12.54 22.51 0.85
C GLU A 18 -13.84 22.24 0.06
N ASN A 19 -13.79 21.41 -1.00
CA ASN A 19 -14.94 20.95 -1.79
C ASN A 19 -15.39 19.52 -1.38
N GLY A 20 -14.89 19.02 -0.25
CA GLY A 20 -15.14 17.67 0.27
C GLY A 20 -14.58 16.54 -0.60
N ARG A 21 -13.69 16.82 -1.56
CA ARG A 21 -13.06 15.80 -2.41
C ARG A 21 -12.07 14.98 -1.60
N LYS A 22 -12.17 13.66 -1.72
CA LYS A 22 -11.19 12.73 -1.12
C LYS A 22 -9.87 12.78 -1.91
N ILE A 23 -8.77 12.88 -1.17
CA ILE A 23 -7.40 12.84 -1.69
C ILE A 23 -6.62 11.82 -0.85
N VAL A 24 -5.83 10.97 -1.47
CA VAL A 24 -5.06 9.90 -0.81
C VAL A 24 -3.63 9.90 -1.36
N GLY A 25 -2.65 9.54 -0.54
CA GLY A 25 -1.25 9.39 -0.98
C GLY A 25 -0.45 10.69 -0.97
N GLU A 26 0.48 10.83 -1.91
CA GLU A 26 1.40 11.97 -1.96
C GLU A 26 0.68 13.33 -2.12
N PRO A 27 -0.44 13.46 -2.88
CA PRO A 27 -1.21 14.70 -2.91
C PRO A 27 -1.85 15.05 -1.55
N ALA A 28 -2.27 14.06 -0.75
CA ALA A 28 -2.79 14.28 0.60
C ALA A 28 -1.69 14.73 1.57
N ARG A 29 -0.48 14.16 1.44
CA ARG A 29 0.70 14.62 2.19
C ARG A 29 1.01 16.10 1.90
N ARG A 30 1.07 16.49 0.62
CA ARG A 30 1.42 17.87 0.21
C ARG A 30 0.50 18.95 0.80
N GLN A 31 -0.80 18.68 0.92
CA GLN A 31 -1.78 19.66 1.42
C GLN A 31 -1.96 19.66 2.95
N ALA A 32 -1.30 18.75 3.68
CA ALA A 32 -1.42 18.60 5.13
C ALA A 32 -1.06 19.89 5.91
N LEU A 33 -0.14 20.71 5.39
CA LEU A 33 0.25 21.99 6.01
C LEU A 33 -0.83 23.08 5.88
N SER A 34 -1.46 23.19 4.71
CA SER A 34 -2.54 24.15 4.47
C SER A 34 -3.84 23.73 5.15
N ASN A 35 -4.10 22.42 5.18
CA ASN A 35 -5.34 21.80 5.63
C ASN A 35 -5.06 20.70 6.69
N PRO A 36 -4.64 21.08 7.90
CA PRO A 36 -4.26 20.13 8.94
C PRO A 36 -5.47 19.39 9.53
N ASP A 37 -6.58 20.10 9.74
CA ASP A 37 -7.79 19.55 10.36
C ASP A 37 -8.65 18.74 9.35
N GLY A 38 -8.34 18.80 8.06
CA GLY A 38 -8.89 17.93 7.01
C GLY A 38 -7.97 16.78 6.58
N THR A 39 -6.84 16.53 7.28
CA THR A 39 -5.86 15.48 6.93
C THR A 39 -5.65 14.47 8.05
N VAL A 40 -5.68 13.17 7.71
CA VAL A 40 -5.44 12.03 8.61
C VAL A 40 -4.18 11.27 8.19
N THR A 41 -3.34 10.91 9.17
CA THR A 41 -2.11 10.14 8.95
C THR A 41 -1.77 9.22 10.14
N GLY A 42 -1.17 8.06 9.84
CA GLY A 42 -0.76 7.07 10.85
C GLY A 42 -1.92 6.29 11.47
N ILE A 43 -3.04 6.18 10.75
CA ILE A 43 -4.29 5.57 11.25
C ILE A 43 -4.13 4.09 11.65
N LYS A 44 -3.16 3.35 11.06
CA LYS A 44 -2.85 1.95 11.40
C LYS A 44 -2.62 1.74 12.92
N ARG A 45 -2.08 2.73 13.64
CA ARG A 45 -1.91 2.72 15.11
C ARG A 45 -3.23 2.84 15.90
N LYS A 46 -4.38 3.00 15.24
CA LYS A 46 -5.73 3.14 15.82
C LYS A 46 -6.68 2.01 15.44
N MET A 47 -6.28 1.07 14.58
CA MET A 47 -7.08 -0.14 14.26
C MET A 47 -7.41 -0.91 15.54
N GLY A 48 -8.58 -1.57 15.58
CA GLY A 48 -9.05 -2.30 16.77
C GLY A 48 -9.39 -1.41 17.98
N THR A 49 -9.55 -0.10 17.80
CA THR A 49 -9.89 0.84 18.88
C THR A 49 -11.14 1.64 18.56
N SER A 50 -11.89 2.09 19.58
CA SER A 50 -13.06 2.96 19.43
C SER A 50 -12.70 4.42 19.08
N TYR A 51 -11.54 4.66 18.48
CA TYR A 51 -11.13 5.98 18.03
C TYR A 51 -12.00 6.43 16.85
N LYS A 52 -12.28 7.73 16.77
CA LYS A 52 -12.89 8.37 15.60
C LYS A 52 -12.00 9.52 15.17
N ALA A 53 -11.58 9.52 13.91
CA ALA A 53 -10.91 10.65 13.30
C ALA A 53 -11.95 11.74 13.02
N LYS A 54 -11.84 12.87 13.73
CA LYS A 54 -12.58 14.10 13.43
C LYS A 54 -11.86 14.82 12.29
N VAL A 55 -12.55 15.04 11.18
CA VAL A 55 -11.97 15.56 9.93
C VAL A 55 -12.88 16.62 9.34
N GLN A 56 -12.32 17.75 8.92
CA GLN A 56 -13.05 18.76 8.17
C GLN A 56 -13.25 18.30 6.71
N VAL A 57 -14.52 18.25 6.27
CA VAL A 57 -14.92 17.82 4.93
C VAL A 57 -15.91 18.85 4.38
N GLY A 58 -15.50 19.66 3.40
CA GLY A 58 -16.37 20.68 2.83
C GLY A 58 -16.79 21.79 3.82
N GLY A 59 -16.01 22.02 4.88
CA GLY A 59 -16.34 22.96 5.95
C GLY A 59 -17.19 22.39 7.10
N GLU A 60 -17.56 21.11 7.05
CA GLU A 60 -18.24 20.39 8.14
C GLU A 60 -17.30 19.42 8.85
N GLU A 61 -17.38 19.31 10.19
CA GLU A 61 -16.68 18.24 10.92
C GLU A 61 -17.43 16.91 10.74
N LYS A 62 -16.72 15.89 10.24
CA LYS A 62 -17.21 14.51 10.12
C LYS A 62 -16.32 13.57 10.93
N GLU A 63 -16.91 12.47 11.40
CA GLU A 63 -16.21 11.43 12.16
C GLU A 63 -16.08 10.14 11.34
N PHE A 64 -14.85 9.66 11.19
CA PHE A 64 -14.54 8.42 10.49
C PHE A 64 -13.85 7.41 11.41
N THR A 65 -14.13 6.14 11.23
CA THR A 65 -13.40 5.04 11.88
C THR A 65 -11.99 4.84 11.29
N PRO A 66 -11.08 4.20 12.03
CA PRO A 66 -9.82 3.68 11.49
C PRO A 66 -10.02 2.80 10.25
N GLU A 67 -11.08 2.00 10.24
CA GLU A 67 -11.51 1.12 9.16
C GLU A 67 -11.88 1.93 7.91
N GLU A 68 -12.73 2.95 8.03
CA GLU A 68 -13.11 3.82 6.90
C GLU A 68 -11.92 4.54 6.27
N ILE A 69 -11.03 5.14 7.09
CA ILE A 69 -9.83 5.81 6.57
C ILE A 69 -8.86 4.81 5.93
N SER A 70 -8.73 3.61 6.49
CA SER A 70 -7.89 2.55 5.91
C SER A 70 -8.49 2.00 4.61
N ALA A 71 -9.81 1.89 4.52
CA ALA A 71 -10.53 1.49 3.31
C ALA A 71 -10.36 2.49 2.17
N MET A 72 -10.21 3.79 2.48
CA MET A 72 -9.87 4.82 1.48
C MET A 72 -8.45 4.65 0.92
N ILE A 73 -7.51 4.18 1.73
CA ILE A 73 -6.15 3.84 1.30
C ILE A 73 -6.17 2.56 0.45
N LEU A 74 -6.87 1.52 0.90
CA LEU A 74 -7.01 0.25 0.19
C LEU A 74 -7.72 0.41 -1.16
N ARG A 75 -8.76 1.25 -1.26
CA ARG A 75 -9.40 1.60 -2.55
C ARG A 75 -8.44 2.25 -3.53
N LYS A 76 -7.53 3.10 -3.06
CA LYS A 76 -6.49 3.66 -3.92
C LYS A 76 -5.58 2.55 -4.48
N ILE A 77 -5.21 1.56 -3.67
CA ILE A 77 -4.41 0.41 -4.11
C ILE A 77 -5.19 -0.45 -5.10
N LYS A 78 -6.47 -0.77 -4.82
CA LYS A 78 -7.38 -1.47 -5.75
C LYS A 78 -7.40 -0.77 -7.11
N ASN A 79 -7.59 0.54 -7.12
CA ASN A 79 -7.73 1.32 -8.35
C ASN A 79 -6.40 1.44 -9.10
N ASP A 80 -5.29 1.76 -8.41
CA ASP A 80 -3.95 1.80 -9.01
C ASP A 80 -3.58 0.44 -9.65
N ALA A 81 -3.93 -0.68 -9.02
CA ALA A 81 -3.70 -2.03 -9.55
C ALA A 81 -4.64 -2.38 -10.71
N SER A 82 -5.91 -1.99 -10.63
CA SER A 82 -6.90 -2.21 -11.70
C SER A 82 -6.54 -1.41 -12.96
N ASP A 83 -6.13 -0.15 -12.81
CA ASP A 83 -5.65 0.70 -13.90
C ASP A 83 -4.39 0.12 -14.57
N TYR A 84 -3.52 -0.56 -13.82
CA TYR A 84 -2.32 -1.22 -14.35
C TYR A 84 -2.62 -2.52 -15.10
N LEU A 85 -3.56 -3.33 -14.60
CA LEU A 85 -3.95 -4.61 -15.21
C LEU A 85 -4.94 -4.45 -16.38
N GLY A 86 -5.72 -3.36 -16.39
CA GLY A 86 -6.79 -3.12 -17.36
C GLY A 86 -8.12 -3.83 -17.02
N GLU A 87 -8.25 -4.38 -15.81
CA GLU A 87 -9.45 -5.07 -15.31
C GLU A 87 -9.68 -4.79 -13.81
N GLU A 88 -10.88 -5.07 -13.29
CA GLU A 88 -11.23 -4.77 -11.90
C GLU A 88 -10.68 -5.80 -10.90
N VAL A 89 -9.79 -5.37 -10.01
CA VAL A 89 -9.26 -6.19 -8.91
C VAL A 89 -10.31 -6.35 -7.80
N LYS A 90 -10.73 -7.58 -7.52
CA LYS A 90 -11.80 -7.91 -6.54
C LYS A 90 -11.35 -8.63 -5.28
N LYS A 91 -10.19 -9.30 -5.33
CA LYS A 91 -9.65 -10.13 -4.24
C LYS A 91 -8.29 -9.59 -3.82
N ALA A 92 -7.97 -9.66 -2.54
CA ALA A 92 -6.66 -9.23 -2.04
C ALA A 92 -6.18 -10.09 -0.85
N VAL A 93 -4.86 -10.30 -0.80
CA VAL A 93 -4.15 -10.66 0.43
C VAL A 93 -3.71 -9.35 1.10
N ILE A 94 -4.02 -9.17 2.38
CA ILE A 94 -3.68 -7.94 3.13
C ILE A 94 -2.69 -8.27 4.25
N THR A 95 -1.66 -7.44 4.41
CA THR A 95 -0.62 -7.66 5.42
C THR A 95 -0.97 -7.00 6.76
N VAL A 96 -0.63 -7.67 7.86
CA VAL A 96 -0.77 -7.16 9.22
C VAL A 96 0.51 -7.38 10.05
N PRO A 97 0.87 -6.48 10.98
CA PRO A 97 1.94 -6.73 11.93
C PRO A 97 1.70 -8.05 12.67
N ALA A 98 2.72 -8.89 12.84
CA ALA A 98 2.54 -10.22 13.40
C ALA A 98 1.91 -10.17 14.81
N TYR A 99 2.30 -9.16 15.61
CA TYR A 99 1.77 -8.93 16.94
C TYR A 99 0.41 -8.18 17.00
N PHE A 100 -0.31 -8.05 15.88
CA PHE A 100 -1.70 -7.57 15.89
C PHE A 100 -2.63 -8.53 16.64
N ASN A 101 -3.43 -7.96 17.54
CA ASN A 101 -4.50 -8.67 18.23
C ASN A 101 -5.70 -8.92 17.29
N ASP A 102 -6.62 -9.75 17.76
CA ASP A 102 -7.81 -10.16 17.02
C ASP A 102 -8.69 -8.97 16.56
N ALA A 103 -8.90 -7.97 17.42
CA ALA A 103 -9.67 -6.76 17.06
C ALA A 103 -8.98 -5.95 15.96
N GLN A 104 -7.64 -5.85 15.97
CA GLN A 104 -6.86 -5.18 14.94
C GLN A 104 -6.90 -5.91 13.61
N ARG A 105 -6.88 -7.26 13.63
CA ARG A 105 -7.05 -8.12 12.45
C ARG A 105 -8.44 -7.94 11.85
N THR A 106 -9.49 -8.07 12.67
CA THR A 106 -10.89 -7.85 12.26
C THR A 106 -11.08 -6.46 11.65
N SER A 107 -10.66 -5.37 12.32
CA SER A 107 -10.72 -4.01 11.74
C SER A 107 -10.02 -3.92 10.38
N THR A 108 -8.91 -4.64 10.18
CA THR A 108 -8.16 -4.61 8.91
C THR A 108 -8.88 -5.39 7.80
N LYS A 109 -9.52 -6.52 8.12
CA LYS A 109 -10.39 -7.27 7.21
C LYS A 109 -11.59 -6.42 6.78
N ASN A 110 -12.30 -5.84 7.73
CA ASN A 110 -13.43 -4.94 7.49
C ASN A 110 -13.03 -3.73 6.63
N ALA A 111 -11.81 -3.20 6.78
CA ALA A 111 -11.30 -2.12 5.93
C ALA A 111 -11.10 -2.56 4.46
N GLY A 112 -10.75 -3.82 4.21
CA GLY A 112 -10.73 -4.41 2.87
C GLY A 112 -12.13 -4.55 2.27
N GLU A 113 -13.09 -5.03 3.06
CA GLU A 113 -14.49 -5.15 2.64
C GLU A 113 -15.13 -3.79 2.31
N ILE A 114 -14.92 -2.77 3.16
CA ILE A 114 -15.33 -1.36 2.91
C ILE A 114 -14.54 -0.73 1.74
N ALA A 115 -13.46 -1.37 1.26
CA ALA A 115 -12.75 -0.99 0.05
C ALA A 115 -13.23 -1.74 -1.21
N GLY A 116 -14.25 -2.60 -1.11
CA GLY A 116 -14.71 -3.42 -2.23
C GLY A 116 -13.70 -4.49 -2.63
N LEU A 117 -12.98 -5.05 -1.65
CA LEU A 117 -12.05 -6.18 -1.79
C LEU A 117 -12.51 -7.34 -0.92
N GLU A 118 -12.64 -8.52 -1.52
CA GLU A 118 -12.71 -9.79 -0.80
C GLU A 118 -11.32 -10.11 -0.23
N VAL A 119 -11.18 -10.08 1.10
CA VAL A 119 -9.93 -10.39 1.78
C VAL A 119 -9.78 -11.91 1.87
N VAL A 120 -9.07 -12.49 0.89
CA VAL A 120 -8.92 -13.96 0.78
C VAL A 120 -7.95 -14.54 1.81
N ARG A 121 -7.04 -13.71 2.35
CA ARG A 121 -6.13 -14.05 3.45
C ARG A 121 -5.57 -12.79 4.10
N MET A 122 -5.44 -12.80 5.41
CA MET A 122 -4.50 -11.93 6.13
C MET A 122 -3.18 -12.67 6.36
N ILE A 123 -2.07 -12.03 6.00
CA ILE A 123 -0.71 -12.56 6.20
C ILE A 123 0.09 -11.66 7.15
N ASN A 124 0.90 -12.27 8.00
CA ASN A 124 1.79 -11.53 8.88
C ASN A 124 2.94 -10.88 8.07
N GLU A 125 3.23 -9.60 8.33
CA GLU A 125 4.25 -8.81 7.64
C GLU A 125 5.65 -9.49 7.59
N PRO A 126 6.22 -9.98 8.71
CA PRO A 126 7.49 -10.70 8.66
C PRO A 126 7.41 -12.05 7.94
N THR A 127 6.27 -12.75 8.00
CA THR A 127 6.02 -13.99 7.25
C THR A 127 6.07 -13.71 5.74
N ALA A 128 5.37 -12.68 5.28
CA ALA A 128 5.40 -12.23 3.88
C ALA A 128 6.82 -11.86 3.43
N ALA A 129 7.58 -11.12 4.25
CA ALA A 129 8.96 -10.78 3.94
C ALA A 129 9.88 -12.01 3.79
N CYS A 130 9.61 -13.10 4.53
CA CYS A 130 10.31 -14.37 4.35
C CYS A 130 9.90 -15.10 3.06
N LEU A 131 8.61 -15.10 2.69
CA LEU A 131 8.20 -15.65 1.39
C LEU A 131 8.92 -14.95 0.22
N ALA A 132 9.05 -13.63 0.29
CA ALA A 132 9.81 -12.84 -0.69
C ALA A 132 11.33 -13.09 -0.66
N TYR A 133 11.89 -13.55 0.45
CA TYR A 133 13.28 -14.01 0.54
C TYR A 133 13.47 -15.40 -0.09
N GLY A 134 12.50 -16.28 0.11
CA GLY A 134 12.53 -17.68 -0.31
C GLY A 134 12.25 -17.91 -1.81
N LEU A 135 11.51 -17.02 -2.48
CA LEU A 135 11.01 -17.25 -3.84
C LEU A 135 12.07 -17.74 -4.85
N ASP A 136 13.23 -17.09 -4.88
CA ASP A 136 14.34 -17.42 -5.79
C ASP A 136 15.35 -18.44 -5.19
N ARG A 137 15.05 -19.01 -4.01
CA ARG A 137 15.98 -19.81 -3.20
C ARG A 137 15.47 -21.24 -2.99
N VAL A 138 15.58 -22.06 -4.03
CA VAL A 138 15.44 -23.52 -3.89
C VAL A 138 16.56 -24.05 -2.99
N SER A 139 16.23 -24.28 -1.71
CA SER A 139 17.14 -24.76 -0.67
C SER A 139 16.57 -26.02 -0.02
N GLU A 140 17.29 -27.13 -0.17
CA GLU A 140 17.10 -28.34 0.64
C GLU A 140 17.60 -28.14 2.08
N GLU A 141 18.40 -27.10 2.35
CA GLU A 141 18.86 -26.74 3.69
C GLU A 141 17.78 -25.96 4.44
N LEU A 142 17.37 -26.49 5.60
CA LEU A 142 16.50 -25.83 6.59
C LEU A 142 17.27 -24.67 7.26
N LEU A 143 16.86 -23.44 6.96
CA LEU A 143 17.44 -22.21 7.50
C LEU A 143 16.57 -21.62 8.60
N LYS A 144 17.18 -21.30 9.75
CA LYS A 144 16.54 -20.53 10.83
C LYS A 144 16.66 -19.03 10.52
N ILE A 145 15.56 -18.41 10.13
CA ILE A 145 15.50 -17.01 9.71
C ILE A 145 14.85 -16.17 10.80
N CYS A 146 15.52 -15.09 11.22
CA CYS A 146 14.96 -14.05 12.06
C CYS A 146 14.60 -12.83 11.20
N VAL A 147 13.34 -12.43 11.20
CA VAL A 147 12.86 -11.22 10.54
C VAL A 147 12.70 -10.11 11.57
N LEU A 148 13.36 -8.98 11.32
CA LEU A 148 13.32 -7.77 12.15
C LEU A 148 12.61 -6.66 11.37
N ASP A 149 11.30 -6.55 11.56
CA ASP A 149 10.47 -5.52 10.93
C ASP A 149 10.34 -4.32 11.86
N LEU A 150 11.03 -3.22 11.52
CA LEU A 150 10.89 -1.93 12.20
C LEU A 150 10.28 -0.92 11.24
N GLY A 151 8.95 -0.95 11.14
CA GLY A 151 8.18 -0.03 10.31
C GLY A 151 8.05 1.38 10.89
N GLY A 152 7.26 2.22 10.21
CA GLY A 152 6.95 3.57 10.67
C GLY A 152 6.12 3.61 11.96
N GLY A 153 5.39 2.53 12.28
CA GLY A 153 4.44 2.49 13.38
C GLY A 153 4.53 1.28 14.33
N THR A 154 5.08 0.15 13.88
CA THR A 154 5.16 -1.12 14.63
C THR A 154 6.57 -1.70 14.57
N PHE A 155 6.91 -2.53 15.56
CA PHE A 155 8.11 -3.36 15.56
C PHE A 155 7.73 -4.81 15.82
N ASP A 156 8.17 -5.72 14.96
CA ASP A 156 7.93 -7.16 15.07
C ASP A 156 9.25 -7.93 14.89
N VAL A 157 9.40 -9.01 15.66
CA VAL A 157 10.54 -9.93 15.65
C VAL A 157 10.00 -11.34 15.54
N THR A 158 10.19 -11.97 14.38
CA THR A 158 9.68 -13.31 14.10
C THR A 158 10.82 -14.23 13.74
N ILE A 159 10.91 -15.38 14.41
CA ILE A 159 11.88 -16.42 14.12
C ILE A 159 11.12 -17.60 13.51
N MET A 160 11.63 -18.09 12.38
CA MET A 160 10.98 -19.11 11.56
C MET A 160 12.00 -20.04 10.93
N GLU A 161 11.60 -21.27 10.63
CA GLU A 161 12.35 -22.21 9.82
C GLU A 161 11.85 -22.17 8.37
N TYR A 162 12.78 -22.18 7.42
CA TYR A 162 12.53 -22.11 5.99
C TYR A 162 13.35 -23.19 5.26
N GLY A 163 12.69 -24.07 4.51
CA GLY A 163 13.34 -25.07 3.67
C GLY A 163 12.36 -26.16 3.22
N GLU A 164 12.73 -26.95 2.22
CA GLU A 164 11.88 -28.05 1.69
C GLU A 164 10.45 -27.62 1.29
N GLY A 165 10.26 -26.35 0.88
CA GLY A 165 8.94 -25.78 0.56
C GLY A 165 8.09 -25.41 1.77
N VAL A 166 8.58 -25.58 2.99
CA VAL A 166 7.88 -25.25 4.24
C VAL A 166 8.43 -23.96 4.86
N VAL A 167 7.51 -23.14 5.37
CA VAL A 167 7.81 -21.96 6.20
C VAL A 167 7.06 -22.11 7.52
N GLU A 168 7.78 -22.40 8.61
CA GLU A 168 7.19 -22.58 9.95
C GLU A 168 7.65 -21.47 10.89
N VAL A 169 6.68 -20.72 11.44
CA VAL A 169 6.97 -19.70 12.46
C VAL A 169 7.17 -20.35 13.82
N LEU A 170 8.40 -20.30 14.34
CA LEU A 170 8.75 -20.82 15.67
C LEU A 170 8.32 -19.87 16.79
N SER A 171 8.47 -18.57 16.58
CA SER A 171 8.03 -17.55 17.54
C SER A 171 7.81 -16.18 16.91
N THR A 172 6.94 -15.39 17.52
CA THR A 172 6.77 -13.97 17.17
C THR A 172 6.57 -13.10 18.41
N ALA A 173 7.16 -11.91 18.40
CA ALA A 173 6.97 -10.90 19.44
C ALA A 173 7.08 -9.49 18.86
N GLY A 174 6.29 -8.55 19.36
CA GLY A 174 6.31 -7.17 18.86
C GLY A 174 5.79 -6.11 19.83
N ASP A 175 5.72 -4.89 19.32
CA ASP A 175 5.12 -3.72 19.95
C ASP A 175 4.43 -2.86 18.86
N THR A 176 3.10 -2.79 18.93
CA THR A 176 2.26 -2.10 17.94
C THR A 176 2.28 -0.56 18.08
N GLN A 177 3.07 -0.03 19.01
CA GLN A 177 3.27 1.40 19.29
C GLN A 177 4.78 1.73 19.43
N LEU A 178 5.61 1.12 18.59
CA LEU A 178 7.06 1.32 18.51
C LEU A 178 7.48 1.38 17.03
N GLY A 179 8.18 2.41 16.58
CA GLY A 179 8.62 2.51 15.20
C GLY A 179 9.23 3.86 14.83
N GLY A 180 9.40 4.08 13.52
CA GLY A 180 10.02 5.29 12.98
C GLY A 180 9.37 6.61 13.44
N ARG A 181 8.05 6.61 13.68
CA ARG A 181 7.31 7.80 14.16
C ARG A 181 7.72 8.24 15.56
N ASP A 182 8.06 7.31 16.46
CA ASP A 182 8.49 7.67 17.82
C ASP A 182 9.90 8.28 17.80
N MET A 183 10.71 7.94 16.80
CA MET A 183 11.99 8.59 16.53
C MET A 183 11.76 10.02 16.02
N ASP A 184 10.82 10.22 15.09
CA ASP A 184 10.46 11.54 14.57
C ASP A 184 9.94 12.45 15.68
N ASP A 185 9.12 11.91 16.58
CA ASP A 185 8.59 12.64 17.74
C ASP A 185 9.73 13.06 18.69
N LYS A 186 10.75 12.21 18.95
CA LYS A 186 11.94 12.60 19.75
C LYS A 186 12.78 13.70 19.11
N ILE A 187 12.90 13.71 17.79
CA ILE A 187 13.61 14.76 17.05
C ILE A 187 12.78 16.05 17.04
N THR A 188 11.47 15.94 16.83
CA THR A 188 10.49 17.05 16.85
C THR A 188 10.49 17.77 18.21
N ASP A 189 10.43 17.00 19.30
CA ASP A 189 10.51 17.51 20.68
C ASP A 189 11.79 18.34 20.87
N TRP A 190 12.96 17.79 20.47
CA TRP A 190 14.25 18.47 20.58
C TRP A 190 14.33 19.75 19.72
N ILE A 191 13.86 19.70 18.47
CA ILE A 191 13.83 20.89 17.60
C ILE A 191 13.00 22.02 18.25
N ALA A 192 11.83 21.68 18.79
CA ALA A 192 10.95 22.66 19.45
C ALA A 192 11.57 23.22 20.74
N GLU A 193 12.24 22.38 21.54
CA GLU A 193 12.94 22.79 22.76
C GLU A 193 14.13 23.72 22.45
N GLU A 194 15.01 23.36 21.53
CA GLU A 194 16.14 24.22 21.13
C GLU A 194 15.68 25.55 20.53
N PHE A 195 14.63 25.52 19.69
CA PHE A 195 14.07 26.75 19.13
C PHE A 195 13.50 27.67 20.21
N LYS A 196 12.82 27.09 21.22
CA LYS A 196 12.29 27.82 22.38
C LYS A 196 13.41 28.39 23.25
N ASN A 197 14.48 27.62 23.50
CA ASN A 197 15.65 28.07 24.25
C ASN A 197 16.39 29.21 23.54
N LYS A 198 16.55 29.13 22.20
CA LYS A 198 17.26 30.11 21.38
C LYS A 198 16.47 31.41 21.16
N ASN A 199 15.15 31.32 20.95
CA ASN A 199 14.32 32.47 20.51
C ASN A 199 13.34 32.98 21.58
N GLY A 200 13.05 32.19 22.61
CA GLY A 200 12.01 32.47 23.61
C GLY A 200 10.58 32.24 23.12
N ILE A 201 10.39 31.45 22.05
CA ILE A 201 9.10 31.22 21.40
C ILE A 201 8.75 29.73 21.46
N ASP A 202 7.56 29.40 21.93
CA ASP A 202 7.09 28.02 22.02
C ASP A 202 6.26 27.64 20.78
N LEU A 203 6.84 26.82 19.89
CA LEU A 203 6.16 26.35 18.67
C LEU A 203 5.05 25.33 18.94
N THR A 204 5.02 24.67 20.11
CA THR A 204 4.10 23.54 20.38
C THR A 204 2.62 23.91 20.34
N ASN A 205 2.31 25.21 20.48
CA ASN A 205 0.95 25.76 20.40
C ASN A 205 0.51 26.09 18.96
N ASP A 206 1.42 26.11 17.99
CA ASP A 206 1.12 26.36 16.58
C ASP A 206 1.13 25.04 15.80
N LYS A 207 -0.08 24.52 15.50
CA LYS A 207 -0.28 23.30 14.70
C LYS A 207 0.47 23.34 13.36
N LYS A 208 0.49 24.49 12.67
CA LYS A 208 1.11 24.61 11.32
C LYS A 208 2.63 24.62 11.45
N ALA A 209 3.18 25.30 12.44
CA ALA A 209 4.61 25.23 12.73
C ALA A 209 5.03 23.79 13.09
N MET A 210 4.30 23.11 13.96
CA MET A 210 4.63 21.74 14.39
C MET A 210 4.56 20.71 13.25
N ILE A 211 3.65 20.86 12.28
CA ILE A 211 3.64 20.01 11.07
C ILE A 211 4.93 20.21 10.27
N ARG A 212 5.35 21.46 10.04
CA ARG A 212 6.61 21.76 9.34
C ARG A 212 7.84 21.22 10.07
N VAL A 213 7.88 21.36 11.40
CA VAL A 213 8.94 20.80 12.24
C VAL A 213 8.97 19.27 12.12
N LYS A 214 7.81 18.61 12.16
CA LYS A 214 7.71 17.15 12.05
C LYS A 214 8.15 16.61 10.67
N ASP A 215 7.71 17.24 9.58
CA ASP A 215 8.16 16.87 8.23
C ASP A 215 9.69 17.07 8.07
N ALA A 216 10.23 18.16 8.64
CA ALA A 216 11.67 18.41 8.62
C ALA A 216 12.45 17.43 9.51
N ALA A 217 11.90 17.03 10.65
CA ALA A 217 12.47 16.01 11.55
C ALA A 217 12.56 14.64 10.86
N GLU A 218 11.49 14.19 10.19
CA GLU A 218 11.49 12.94 9.43
C GLU A 218 12.51 12.99 8.29
N LYS A 219 12.52 14.09 7.53
CA LYS A 219 13.48 14.28 6.44
C LYS A 219 14.92 14.23 6.95
N ALA A 220 15.24 14.95 8.03
CA ALA A 220 16.58 14.96 8.61
C ALA A 220 17.00 13.57 9.13
N LYS A 221 16.10 12.82 9.77
CA LYS A 221 16.31 11.42 10.18
C LYS A 221 16.69 10.53 8.99
N ILE A 222 15.98 10.67 7.87
CA ILE A 222 16.22 9.88 6.66
C ILE A 222 17.57 10.25 6.04
N GLU A 223 17.87 11.54 5.87
CA GLU A 223 19.16 11.99 5.31
C GLU A 223 20.36 11.51 6.14
N LEU A 224 20.27 11.59 7.47
CA LEU A 224 21.33 11.16 8.39
C LEU A 224 21.59 9.64 8.40
N SER A 225 20.72 8.85 7.77
CA SER A 225 21.01 7.43 7.50
C SER A 225 22.16 7.25 6.50
N THR A 226 22.45 8.27 5.67
CA THR A 226 23.57 8.28 4.71
C THR A 226 24.61 9.36 5.02
N THR A 227 24.20 10.56 5.45
CA THR A 227 25.10 11.67 5.80
C THR A 227 25.48 11.71 7.29
N LEU A 228 26.56 12.43 7.64
CA LEU A 228 27.00 12.60 9.03
C LEU A 228 26.37 13.82 9.74
N SER A 229 25.94 14.83 8.99
CA SER A 229 25.09 15.93 9.44
C SER A 229 24.11 16.38 8.35
N THR A 230 23.10 17.15 8.73
CA THR A 230 22.17 17.84 7.83
C THR A 230 21.66 19.13 8.49
N ASP A 231 21.27 20.10 7.67
CA ASP A 231 20.75 21.39 8.10
C ASP A 231 19.21 21.42 8.08
N ILE A 232 18.61 21.68 9.24
CA ILE A 232 17.18 21.91 9.38
C ILE A 232 16.93 23.42 9.22
N ASN A 233 16.45 23.82 8.05
CA ASN A 233 16.09 25.20 7.74
C ASN A 233 14.58 25.33 7.43
N LEU A 234 13.85 25.99 8.33
CA LEU A 234 12.45 26.37 8.15
C LEU A 234 12.32 27.90 8.24
N PRO A 235 12.32 28.61 7.11
CA PRO A 235 12.15 30.06 7.10
C PRO A 235 10.72 30.44 7.45
N TYR A 236 10.52 31.61 8.08
CA TYR A 236 9.19 32.08 8.51
C TYR A 236 8.43 31.03 9.33
N ILE A 237 9.07 30.41 10.34
CA ILE A 237 8.41 29.40 11.20
C ILE A 237 7.50 30.05 12.24
N SER A 238 7.80 31.28 12.64
CA SER A 238 7.06 32.04 13.64
C SER A 238 7.34 33.54 13.49
N GLN A 239 6.82 34.36 14.40
CA GLN A 239 7.04 35.81 14.45
C GLN A 239 7.33 36.28 15.88
N LYS A 240 8.10 37.36 16.01
CA LYS A 240 8.41 38.02 17.28
C LYS A 240 8.44 39.53 17.07
N ASP A 241 7.63 40.26 17.83
CA ASP A 241 7.50 41.72 17.75
C ASP A 241 7.22 42.23 16.31
N GLY A 242 6.41 41.46 15.55
CA GLY A 242 6.09 41.71 14.14
C GLY A 242 7.16 41.30 13.13
N ASN A 243 8.35 40.87 13.57
CA ASN A 243 9.43 40.40 12.70
C ASN A 243 9.34 38.89 12.48
N PRO A 244 9.63 38.38 11.27
CA PRO A 244 9.67 36.95 11.02
C PRO A 244 10.85 36.28 11.73
N VAL A 245 10.63 35.06 12.22
CA VAL A 245 11.66 34.23 12.85
C VAL A 245 11.83 32.96 12.03
N HIS A 246 13.09 32.56 11.85
CA HIS A 246 13.51 31.40 11.06
C HIS A 246 14.06 30.34 12.01
N LEU A 247 13.81 29.06 11.72
CA LEU A 247 14.45 27.95 12.41
C LEU A 247 15.63 27.49 11.56
N GLU A 248 16.83 27.65 12.11
CA GLU A 248 18.09 27.22 11.50
C GLU A 248 18.91 26.50 12.58
N MET A 249 19.18 25.21 12.34
CA MET A 249 19.99 24.34 13.20
C MET A 249 20.62 23.19 12.41
N GLU A 250 21.84 22.82 12.76
CA GLU A 250 22.48 21.59 12.29
C GLU A 250 22.05 20.41 13.18
N LEU A 251 21.70 19.27 12.59
CA LEU A 251 21.54 18.00 13.29
C LEU A 251 22.63 17.03 12.81
N THR A 252 23.44 16.53 13.73
CA THR A 252 24.46 15.51 13.45
C THR A 252 23.92 14.11 13.72
N ARG A 253 24.47 13.10 13.04
CA ARG A 253 24.12 11.68 13.25
C ARG A 253 24.31 11.27 14.72
N ALA A 254 25.40 11.71 15.35
CA ALA A 254 25.65 11.43 16.77
C ALA A 254 24.57 12.02 17.70
N LYS A 255 24.05 13.21 17.37
CA LYS A 255 22.93 13.82 18.11
C LYS A 255 21.61 13.08 17.85
N LEU A 256 21.34 12.70 16.59
CA LEU A 256 20.19 11.85 16.24
C LEU A 256 20.21 10.54 17.04
N GLU A 257 21.34 9.83 17.05
CA GLU A 257 21.52 8.58 17.79
C GLU A 257 21.26 8.76 19.30
N GLN A 258 21.77 9.85 19.90
CA GLN A 258 21.47 10.20 21.29
C GLN A 258 19.96 10.39 21.55
N LEU A 259 19.25 11.05 20.62
CA LEU A 259 17.81 11.35 20.76
C LEU A 259 16.93 10.10 20.61
N VAL A 260 17.29 9.17 19.72
CA VAL A 260 16.50 7.96 19.45
C VAL A 260 16.87 6.76 20.32
N GLU A 261 18.01 6.76 21.01
CA GLU A 261 18.45 5.68 21.91
C GLU A 261 17.37 5.21 22.91
N PRO A 262 16.54 6.07 23.54
CA PRO A 262 15.43 5.62 24.40
C PRO A 262 14.36 4.80 23.65
N VAL A 263 14.16 5.06 22.36
CA VAL A 263 13.28 4.27 21.48
C VAL A 263 13.96 2.94 21.14
N LEU A 264 15.24 2.96 20.77
CA LEU A 264 16.00 1.77 20.42
C LEU A 264 16.13 0.76 21.58
N LYS A 265 16.22 1.23 22.83
CA LYS A 265 16.21 0.37 24.03
C LYS A 265 14.93 -0.45 24.21
N ARG A 266 13.81 -0.05 23.58
CA ARG A 266 12.56 -0.84 23.62
C ARG A 266 12.63 -2.10 22.75
N LEU A 267 13.54 -2.15 21.77
CA LEU A 267 13.72 -3.29 20.86
C LEU A 267 14.32 -4.51 21.59
N ASP A 268 15.32 -4.27 22.46
CA ASP A 268 16.08 -5.31 23.18
C ASP A 268 15.22 -6.35 23.93
N PRO A 269 14.25 -5.99 24.79
CA PRO A 269 13.42 -6.97 25.48
C PRO A 269 12.46 -7.74 24.57
N ILE A 270 12.11 -7.18 23.39
CA ILE A 270 11.25 -7.83 22.41
C ILE A 270 12.05 -8.90 21.65
N MET A 271 13.26 -8.56 21.18
CA MET A 271 14.18 -9.52 20.57
C MET A 271 14.53 -10.68 21.54
N ARG A 272 14.81 -10.38 22.82
CA ARG A 272 15.05 -11.42 23.85
C ARG A 272 13.85 -12.35 24.06
N ARG A 273 12.62 -11.82 23.97
CA ARG A 273 11.40 -12.63 24.10
C ARG A 273 11.27 -13.58 22.90
N SER A 274 11.41 -13.06 21.68
CA SER A 274 11.27 -13.87 20.46
C SER A 274 12.28 -15.04 20.44
N VAL A 275 13.56 -14.78 20.74
CA VAL A 275 14.59 -15.83 20.88
C VAL A 275 14.26 -16.82 22.02
N GLY A 276 13.87 -16.34 23.19
CA GLY A 276 13.51 -17.22 24.31
C GLY A 276 12.31 -18.12 24.02
N ASP A 277 11.34 -17.61 23.25
CA ASP A 277 10.12 -18.32 22.87
C ASP A 277 10.35 -19.35 21.75
N SER A 278 11.26 -19.10 20.81
CA SER A 278 11.63 -20.08 19.77
C SER A 278 12.40 -21.28 20.34
N LYS A 279 12.88 -21.17 21.59
CA LYS A 279 13.76 -22.13 22.29
C LYS A 279 15.13 -22.30 21.63
N LEU A 280 15.47 -21.44 20.67
CA LEU A 280 16.79 -21.39 20.04
C LEU A 280 17.74 -20.52 20.84
N SER A 281 19.04 -20.80 20.72
CA SER A 281 20.08 -19.83 21.06
C SER A 281 20.26 -18.80 19.93
N ILE A 282 20.92 -17.68 20.24
CA ILE A 282 21.19 -16.62 19.27
C ILE A 282 22.07 -17.12 18.11
N ASP A 283 23.04 -17.97 18.41
CA ASP A 283 24.00 -18.48 17.43
C ASP A 283 23.37 -19.47 16.42
N GLU A 284 22.19 -20.03 16.74
CA GLU A 284 21.41 -20.91 15.85
C GLU A 284 20.55 -20.16 14.82
N VAL A 285 20.45 -18.84 14.89
CA VAL A 285 19.72 -18.05 13.88
C VAL A 285 20.61 -17.87 12.66
N ASP A 286 20.37 -18.60 11.57
CA ASP A 286 21.19 -18.62 10.36
C ASP A 286 21.21 -17.29 9.60
N LYS A 287 20.05 -16.65 9.44
CA LYS A 287 19.87 -15.42 8.65
C LYS A 287 19.08 -14.37 9.43
N ILE A 288 19.37 -13.09 9.16
CA ILE A 288 18.63 -11.95 9.72
C ILE A 288 18.13 -11.11 8.55
N LEU A 289 16.81 -11.03 8.37
CA LEU A 289 16.18 -10.17 7.37
C LEU A 289 15.77 -8.85 8.03
N LEU A 290 16.06 -7.73 7.36
CA LEU A 290 15.60 -6.40 7.80
C LEU A 290 14.40 -5.97 6.98
N VAL A 291 13.37 -5.46 7.64
CA VAL A 291 12.12 -5.00 7.01
C VAL A 291 11.72 -3.64 7.60
N GLY A 292 11.14 -2.77 6.77
CA GLY A 292 10.72 -1.42 7.17
C GLY A 292 11.83 -0.37 7.06
N GLY A 293 11.45 0.83 6.61
CA GLY A 293 12.38 1.94 6.31
C GLY A 293 13.37 2.33 7.42
N PRO A 294 12.96 2.46 8.70
CA PRO A 294 13.86 2.71 9.83
C PRO A 294 15.03 1.73 9.98
N THR A 295 14.95 0.50 9.45
CA THR A 295 16.10 -0.44 9.47
C THR A 295 17.26 0.00 8.57
N ARG A 296 17.08 1.05 7.73
CA ARG A 296 18.16 1.69 6.96
C ARG A 296 19.04 2.61 7.82
N MET A 297 18.68 2.89 9.08
CA MET A 297 19.49 3.70 10.00
C MET A 297 20.70 2.90 10.52
N PRO A 298 21.95 3.41 10.42
CA PRO A 298 23.16 2.69 10.85
C PRO A 298 23.13 2.19 12.30
N CYS A 299 22.60 3.00 13.22
CA CYS A 299 22.49 2.64 14.63
C CYS A 299 21.46 1.53 14.93
N VAL A 300 20.46 1.35 14.06
CA VAL A 300 19.49 0.25 14.14
C VAL A 300 20.15 -1.04 13.68
N GLN A 301 20.81 -1.02 12.52
CA GLN A 301 21.54 -2.18 11.98
C GLN A 301 22.64 -2.64 12.94
N GLU A 302 23.42 -1.70 13.48
CA GLU A 302 24.49 -1.99 14.44
C GLU A 302 23.95 -2.56 15.76
N ARG A 303 22.76 -2.13 16.21
CA ARG A 303 22.09 -2.72 17.38
C ARG A 303 21.64 -4.16 17.12
N PHE A 304 21.02 -4.43 15.97
CA PHE A 304 20.59 -5.77 15.57
C PHE A 304 21.79 -6.71 15.39
N LYS A 305 22.81 -6.27 14.67
CA LYS A 305 24.09 -6.98 14.51
C LYS A 305 24.75 -7.31 15.85
N LYS A 306 24.83 -6.36 16.77
CA LYS A 306 25.35 -6.58 18.13
C LYS A 306 24.50 -7.54 18.96
N PHE A 307 23.18 -7.53 18.76
CA PHE A 307 22.28 -8.43 19.48
C PHE A 307 22.44 -9.88 19.02
N PHE A 308 22.45 -10.10 17.71
CA PHE A 308 22.52 -11.44 17.11
C PHE A 308 23.93 -11.94 16.79
N ASN A 309 24.96 -11.11 17.00
CA ASN A 309 26.37 -11.40 16.64
C ASN A 309 26.55 -11.81 15.16
N LYS A 310 25.72 -11.28 14.27
CA LYS A 310 25.64 -11.71 12.86
C LYS A 310 25.25 -10.53 11.96
N GLU A 311 25.81 -10.51 10.74
CA GLU A 311 25.47 -9.49 9.75
C GLU A 311 24.05 -9.70 9.22
N PRO A 312 23.24 -8.63 9.07
CA PRO A 312 21.98 -8.71 8.36
C PRO A 312 22.16 -9.02 6.87
N GLU A 313 21.18 -9.71 6.32
CA GLU A 313 21.06 -10.02 4.89
C GLU A 313 20.47 -8.83 4.14
N HIS A 314 20.93 -8.63 2.91
CA HIS A 314 20.60 -7.47 2.07
C HIS A 314 20.01 -7.85 0.70
N SER A 315 19.71 -9.14 0.48
CA SER A 315 19.13 -9.63 -0.78
C SER A 315 17.68 -9.21 -1.03
N VAL A 316 16.97 -8.69 -0.03
CA VAL A 316 15.57 -8.23 -0.15
C VAL A 316 15.48 -6.73 0.13
N ASP A 317 14.63 -6.00 -0.60
CA ASP A 317 14.39 -4.58 -0.27
C ASP A 317 13.44 -4.46 0.94
N PRO A 318 13.86 -3.85 2.06
CA PRO A 318 13.03 -3.68 3.26
C PRO A 318 11.75 -2.83 3.03
N MET A 319 11.60 -2.17 1.88
CA MET A 319 10.43 -1.36 1.51
C MET A 319 9.43 -2.09 0.61
N GLU A 320 9.83 -3.18 -0.06
CA GLU A 320 8.97 -3.87 -1.05
C GLU A 320 8.70 -5.35 -0.71
N CYS A 321 9.58 -6.03 0.05
CA CYS A 321 9.49 -7.46 0.33
C CYS A 321 8.14 -7.92 0.93
N VAL A 322 7.54 -7.15 1.83
CA VAL A 322 6.24 -7.45 2.44
C VAL A 322 5.11 -7.50 1.39
N ALA A 323 5.10 -6.57 0.44
CA ALA A 323 4.09 -6.54 -0.62
C ALA A 323 4.33 -7.67 -1.65
N ILE A 324 5.59 -7.98 -1.96
CA ILE A 324 5.96 -9.13 -2.79
C ILE A 324 5.49 -10.43 -2.13
N GLY A 325 5.73 -10.61 -0.83
CA GLY A 325 5.27 -11.78 -0.07
C GLY A 325 3.76 -11.96 -0.05
N ALA A 326 3.01 -10.86 0.06
CA ALA A 326 1.54 -10.90 -0.05
C ALA A 326 1.08 -11.33 -1.46
N ALA A 327 1.78 -10.91 -2.52
CA ALA A 327 1.50 -11.34 -3.88
C ALA A 327 1.85 -12.83 -4.10
N ILE A 328 2.96 -13.33 -3.54
CA ILE A 328 3.31 -14.76 -3.55
C ILE A 328 2.20 -15.56 -2.84
N GLN A 329 1.75 -15.12 -1.66
CA GLN A 329 0.66 -15.76 -0.94
C GLN A 329 -0.66 -15.77 -1.73
N ALA A 330 -0.93 -14.72 -2.52
CA ALA A 330 -2.08 -14.70 -3.42
C ALA A 330 -1.94 -15.74 -4.54
N GLY A 331 -0.75 -15.89 -5.12
CA GLY A 331 -0.43 -16.94 -6.10
C GLY A 331 -0.60 -18.36 -5.54
N VAL A 332 -0.17 -18.62 -4.31
CA VAL A 332 -0.41 -19.91 -3.63
C VAL A 332 -1.91 -20.20 -3.47
N ILE A 333 -2.72 -19.19 -3.14
CA ILE A 333 -4.18 -19.33 -2.98
C ILE A 333 -4.87 -19.53 -4.34
N ALA A 334 -4.34 -18.93 -5.41
CA ALA A 334 -4.82 -19.12 -6.78
C ALA A 334 -4.42 -20.47 -7.39
N GLY A 335 -3.36 -21.11 -6.88
CA GLY A 335 -2.74 -22.30 -7.47
C GLY A 335 -1.65 -21.99 -8.50
N ASP A 336 -1.25 -20.72 -8.66
CA ASP A 336 -0.16 -20.29 -9.56
C ASP A 336 1.24 -20.52 -8.96
N VAL A 337 1.32 -20.79 -7.65
CA VAL A 337 2.55 -21.09 -6.91
C VAL A 337 2.36 -22.42 -6.17
N GLU A 338 3.01 -23.46 -6.67
CA GLU A 338 3.00 -24.81 -6.10
C GLU A 338 4.09 -24.97 -5.01
N ASP A 339 4.04 -26.09 -4.28
CA ASP A 339 5.07 -26.53 -3.31
C ASP A 339 5.48 -25.55 -2.20
N LEU A 340 4.58 -24.64 -1.80
CA LEU A 340 4.80 -23.71 -0.67
C LEU A 340 3.75 -23.88 0.45
N LEU A 341 4.17 -24.45 1.58
CA LEU A 341 3.35 -24.61 2.78
C LEU A 341 3.73 -23.59 3.86
N LEU A 342 2.76 -22.79 4.31
CA LEU A 342 2.93 -21.82 5.39
C LEU A 342 2.25 -22.30 6.69
N LEU A 343 3.04 -22.40 7.76
CA LEU A 343 2.62 -22.67 9.13
C LEU A 343 2.91 -21.44 10.01
N ASP A 344 1.92 -20.57 10.19
CA ASP A 344 2.03 -19.36 11.04
C ASP A 344 1.53 -19.66 12.48
N VAL A 345 1.64 -18.70 13.41
CA VAL A 345 1.28 -18.87 14.84
C VAL A 345 0.41 -17.74 15.41
N THR A 346 -0.29 -18.00 16.51
CA THR A 346 -0.91 -16.93 17.31
C THR A 346 0.12 -16.16 18.15
N PRO A 347 0.19 -14.82 18.10
CA PRO A 347 1.20 -14.02 18.82
C PRO A 347 0.96 -13.92 20.34
N LEU A 348 -0.24 -14.27 20.81
CA LEU A 348 -0.69 -14.06 22.18
C LEU A 348 -1.53 -15.26 22.65
N SER A 349 -1.39 -15.63 23.92
CA SER A 349 -2.19 -16.70 24.50
C SER A 349 -3.66 -16.32 24.61
N LEU A 350 -4.55 -17.27 24.36
CA LEU A 350 -5.99 -17.14 24.48
C LEU A 350 -6.50 -17.99 25.64
N GLY A 351 -7.51 -17.47 26.33
CA GLY A 351 -8.07 -18.13 27.50
C GLY A 351 -9.36 -17.49 28.01
N VAL A 352 -9.78 -17.93 29.19
CA VAL A 352 -10.99 -17.43 29.85
C VAL A 352 -10.69 -16.92 31.26
N GLU A 353 -11.53 -16.01 31.75
CA GLU A 353 -11.57 -15.68 33.18
C GLU A 353 -12.18 -16.84 33.97
N THR A 354 -11.50 -17.21 35.07
CA THR A 354 -11.96 -18.23 36.00
C THR A 354 -12.11 -17.67 37.42
N LEU A 355 -12.73 -18.46 38.30
CA LEU A 355 -13.05 -18.05 39.68
C LEU A 355 -11.83 -17.44 40.40
N GLY A 356 -12.00 -16.22 40.92
CA GLY A 356 -10.91 -15.44 41.52
C GLY A 356 -10.30 -14.39 40.58
N GLY A 357 -10.82 -14.22 39.36
CA GLY A 357 -10.33 -13.26 38.38
C GLY A 357 -9.01 -13.67 37.74
N VAL A 358 -8.75 -14.98 37.70
CA VAL A 358 -7.53 -15.58 37.15
C VAL A 358 -7.72 -15.83 35.67
N PHE A 359 -6.70 -15.51 34.86
CA PHE A 359 -6.68 -15.86 33.45
C PHE A 359 -6.20 -17.30 33.28
N THR A 360 -7.08 -18.18 32.82
CA THR A 360 -6.75 -19.57 32.49
C THR A 360 -6.56 -19.67 30.98
N LYS A 361 -5.32 -19.92 30.55
CA LYS A 361 -4.95 -20.14 29.14
C LYS A 361 -5.49 -21.49 28.65
N LEU A 362 -5.96 -21.51 27.40
CA LEU A 362 -6.31 -22.73 26.65
C LEU A 362 -5.40 -22.94 25.44
N ILE A 363 -5.04 -21.85 24.76
CA ILE A 363 -4.07 -21.85 23.66
C ILE A 363 -2.93 -20.91 24.07
N GLU A 364 -1.71 -21.43 24.14
CA GLU A 364 -0.51 -20.62 24.44
C GLU A 364 -0.09 -19.80 23.22
N ARG A 365 0.60 -18.67 23.43
CA ARG A 365 1.26 -17.95 22.35
C ARG A 365 2.28 -18.84 21.61
N ASN A 366 2.51 -18.53 20.35
CA ASN A 366 3.31 -19.31 19.40
C ASN A 366 2.77 -20.74 19.15
N THR A 367 1.47 -21.00 19.41
CA THR A 367 0.79 -22.19 18.90
C THR A 367 0.52 -21.99 17.40
N THR A 368 0.89 -22.97 16.57
CA THR A 368 0.62 -23.02 15.12
C THR A 368 -0.86 -22.87 14.83
N ILE A 369 -1.21 -22.14 13.76
CA ILE A 369 -2.58 -21.90 13.30
C ILE A 369 -2.79 -22.40 11.85
N PRO A 370 -3.99 -22.88 11.48
CA PRO A 370 -5.22 -22.96 12.28
C PRO A 370 -5.15 -24.03 13.38
N THR A 371 -5.89 -23.84 14.47
CA THR A 371 -5.87 -24.77 15.62
C THR A 371 -7.18 -24.78 16.41
N GLU A 372 -7.43 -25.85 17.16
CA GLU A 372 -8.60 -26.02 18.02
C GLU A 372 -8.20 -26.57 19.40
N LYS A 373 -8.79 -25.99 20.46
CA LYS A 373 -8.69 -26.51 21.82
C LYS A 373 -10.04 -26.53 22.51
N LYS A 374 -10.29 -27.59 23.28
CA LYS A 374 -11.49 -27.75 24.10
C LYS A 374 -11.09 -27.95 25.56
N GLN A 375 -11.83 -27.34 26.47
CA GLN A 375 -11.69 -27.57 27.90
C GLN A 375 -13.06 -27.54 28.58
N ILE A 376 -13.29 -28.48 29.49
CA ILE A 376 -14.53 -28.55 30.28
C ILE A 376 -14.37 -27.70 31.54
N PHE A 377 -15.29 -26.76 31.70
CA PHE A 377 -15.51 -25.95 32.90
C PHE A 377 -16.84 -26.37 33.57
N SER A 378 -17.16 -25.75 34.71
CA SER A 378 -18.40 -26.01 35.45
C SER A 378 -18.86 -24.74 36.18
N THR A 379 -20.12 -24.74 36.63
CA THR A 379 -20.67 -23.73 37.54
C THR A 379 -19.85 -23.58 38.83
N ALA A 380 -19.73 -22.33 39.29
CA ALA A 380 -19.03 -21.94 40.52
C ALA A 380 -19.95 -21.91 41.75
N ALA A 381 -21.28 -21.84 41.54
CA ALA A 381 -22.29 -21.79 42.59
C ALA A 381 -23.40 -22.84 42.37
N ASP A 382 -24.04 -23.25 43.47
CA ASP A 382 -25.16 -24.20 43.44
C ASP A 382 -26.38 -23.57 42.75
N ASN A 383 -27.06 -24.34 41.91
CA ASN A 383 -28.22 -23.93 41.12
C ASN A 383 -27.99 -22.70 40.22
N GLN A 384 -26.73 -22.44 39.83
CA GLN A 384 -26.36 -21.35 38.93
C GLN A 384 -27.04 -21.51 37.55
N PRO A 385 -27.95 -20.60 37.15
CA PRO A 385 -28.80 -20.79 35.96
C PRO A 385 -28.11 -20.40 34.63
N ALA A 386 -26.95 -19.75 34.71
CA ALA A 386 -26.17 -19.33 33.56
C ALA A 386 -24.67 -19.26 33.90
N VAL A 387 -23.80 -19.55 32.94
CA VAL A 387 -22.35 -19.39 33.03
C VAL A 387 -21.91 -18.25 32.11
N THR A 388 -21.19 -17.28 32.68
CA THR A 388 -20.44 -16.26 31.94
C THR A 388 -19.14 -16.86 31.44
N VAL A 389 -18.83 -16.63 30.16
CA VAL A 389 -17.52 -16.88 29.56
C VAL A 389 -16.96 -15.54 29.10
N ASN A 390 -16.06 -14.96 29.88
CA ASN A 390 -15.25 -13.80 29.49
C ASN A 390 -13.98 -14.33 28.80
N VAL A 391 -13.82 -14.02 27.52
CA VAL A 391 -12.71 -14.45 26.65
C VAL A 391 -11.63 -13.38 26.69
N LEU A 392 -10.37 -13.77 26.90
CA LEU A 392 -9.25 -12.84 26.97
C LEU A 392 -8.04 -13.31 26.16
N GLN A 393 -7.22 -12.33 25.78
CA GLN A 393 -5.94 -12.49 25.10
C GLN A 393 -4.83 -11.77 25.88
N GLY A 394 -3.72 -12.46 26.13
CA GLY A 394 -2.56 -11.89 26.81
C GLY A 394 -1.74 -12.90 27.63
N GLU A 395 -0.83 -12.38 28.46
CA GLU A 395 0.21 -13.16 29.14
C GLU A 395 0.21 -12.94 30.67
N ARG A 396 -0.74 -12.18 31.20
CA ARG A 396 -0.80 -11.81 32.62
C ARG A 396 -1.64 -12.83 33.38
N ALA A 397 -1.26 -13.13 34.62
CA ALA A 397 -1.98 -14.13 35.43
C ALA A 397 -3.40 -13.70 35.86
N MET A 398 -3.66 -12.38 35.95
CA MET A 398 -4.97 -11.84 36.33
C MET A 398 -5.74 -11.40 35.09
N ALA A 399 -7.02 -11.76 34.99
CA ALA A 399 -7.88 -11.46 33.85
C ALA A 399 -7.93 -9.96 33.53
N LYS A 400 -8.10 -9.11 34.56
CA LYS A 400 -8.12 -7.64 34.45
C LYS A 400 -6.85 -6.99 33.84
N ASP A 401 -5.73 -7.72 33.81
CA ASP A 401 -4.45 -7.22 33.29
C ASP A 401 -4.24 -7.63 31.80
N ASN A 402 -5.17 -8.40 31.22
CA ASN A 402 -5.17 -8.84 29.82
C ASN A 402 -6.23 -8.10 28.99
N ILE A 403 -6.23 -8.33 27.68
CA ILE A 403 -7.21 -7.76 26.75
C ILE A 403 -8.45 -8.67 26.78
N SER A 404 -9.57 -8.20 27.32
CA SER A 404 -10.87 -8.87 27.10
C SER A 404 -11.29 -8.70 25.64
N LEU A 405 -11.60 -9.83 25.00
CA LEU A 405 -12.04 -9.95 23.62
C LEU A 405 -13.57 -9.89 23.51
N GLY A 406 -14.28 -10.39 24.53
CA GLY A 406 -15.74 -10.36 24.64
C GLY A 406 -16.24 -11.24 25.79
N GLU A 407 -17.48 -11.02 26.20
CA GLU A 407 -18.17 -11.85 27.19
C GLU A 407 -19.49 -12.37 26.60
N PHE A 408 -19.83 -13.63 26.89
CA PHE A 408 -21.14 -14.19 26.55
C PHE A 408 -21.67 -15.11 27.66
N HIS A 409 -23.00 -15.26 27.71
CA HIS A 409 -23.69 -16.03 28.74
C HIS A 409 -24.34 -17.29 28.15
N LEU A 410 -23.91 -18.47 28.59
CA LEU A 410 -24.61 -19.73 28.37
C LEU A 410 -25.74 -19.85 29.40
N THR A 411 -26.99 -19.69 28.95
CA THR A 411 -28.17 -19.58 29.84
C THR A 411 -29.08 -20.81 29.82
N GLY A 412 -29.83 -20.98 30.91
CA GLY A 412 -30.80 -22.07 31.06
C GLY A 412 -30.13 -23.41 31.35
N ILE A 413 -29.08 -23.36 32.17
CA ILE A 413 -28.44 -24.53 32.81
C ILE A 413 -29.42 -25.09 33.87
N PRO A 414 -29.69 -26.40 33.93
CA PRO A 414 -30.57 -26.98 34.93
C PRO A 414 -30.05 -26.80 36.37
N PRO A 415 -30.93 -26.65 37.38
CA PRO A 415 -30.53 -26.58 38.78
C PRO A 415 -29.76 -27.84 39.21
N ALA A 416 -28.47 -27.66 39.54
CA ALA A 416 -27.57 -28.71 40.00
C ALA A 416 -26.56 -28.13 41.01
N PRO A 417 -25.94 -28.96 41.87
CA PRO A 417 -24.82 -28.54 42.71
C PRO A 417 -23.66 -27.98 41.86
N ARG A 418 -22.87 -27.07 42.44
CA ARG A 418 -21.63 -26.57 41.83
C ARG A 418 -20.70 -27.74 41.49
N GLY A 419 -19.98 -27.63 40.39
CA GLY A 419 -19.09 -28.70 39.91
C GLY A 419 -19.78 -29.82 39.10
N VAL A 420 -21.10 -29.80 38.94
CA VAL A 420 -21.86 -30.85 38.22
C VAL A 420 -22.11 -30.54 36.73
N PRO A 421 -22.59 -29.34 36.33
CA PRO A 421 -22.79 -29.01 34.91
C PRO A 421 -21.47 -28.99 34.14
N GLN A 422 -21.40 -29.72 33.03
CA GLN A 422 -20.18 -29.82 32.21
C GLN A 422 -20.29 -28.86 31.02
N ILE A 423 -19.56 -27.75 31.11
CA ILE A 423 -19.54 -26.71 30.08
C ILE A 423 -18.27 -26.87 29.24
N GLU A 424 -18.37 -27.52 28.09
CA GLU A 424 -17.27 -27.56 27.12
C GLU A 424 -17.12 -26.17 26.49
N VAL A 425 -15.99 -25.50 26.75
CA VAL A 425 -15.60 -24.29 26.02
C VAL A 425 -14.58 -24.69 24.95
N LYS A 426 -14.94 -24.44 23.69
CA LYS A 426 -14.13 -24.66 22.50
C LYS A 426 -13.58 -23.32 22.03
N PHE A 427 -12.27 -23.26 21.83
CA PHE A 427 -11.57 -22.21 21.10
C PHE A 427 -11.09 -22.78 19.78
N SER A 428 -11.29 -22.05 18.68
CA SER A 428 -10.61 -22.31 17.42
C SER A 428 -10.06 -21.01 16.85
N ILE A 429 -8.83 -21.07 16.33
CA ILE A 429 -8.21 -19.98 15.59
C ILE A 429 -8.14 -20.41 14.12
N ASP A 430 -8.63 -19.58 13.22
CA ASP A 430 -8.55 -19.83 11.78
C ASP A 430 -7.16 -19.49 11.20
N ALA A 431 -7.02 -19.54 9.88
CA ALA A 431 -5.78 -19.25 9.19
C ALA A 431 -5.46 -17.73 9.06
N ASP A 432 -6.46 -16.85 9.24
CA ASP A 432 -6.30 -15.39 9.32
C ASP A 432 -5.78 -14.95 10.72
N GLY A 433 -5.90 -15.85 11.72
CA GLY A 433 -5.60 -15.58 13.12
C GLY A 433 -6.80 -15.03 13.90
N ILE A 434 -8.02 -15.19 13.39
CA ILE A 434 -9.28 -14.75 14.00
C ILE A 434 -9.78 -15.82 14.97
N VAL A 435 -10.31 -15.39 16.11
CA VAL A 435 -10.72 -16.28 17.20
C VAL A 435 -12.22 -16.58 17.17
N HIS A 436 -12.59 -17.85 17.21
CA HIS A 436 -13.96 -18.30 17.46
C HIS A 436 -14.02 -19.05 18.80
N VAL A 437 -14.99 -18.71 19.65
CA VAL A 437 -15.21 -19.35 20.94
C VAL A 437 -16.67 -19.79 21.07
N THR A 438 -16.91 -21.08 21.28
CA THR A 438 -18.24 -21.59 21.65
C THR A 438 -18.20 -22.24 23.03
N ALA A 439 -19.32 -22.17 23.75
CA ALA A 439 -19.53 -22.86 25.01
C ALA A 439 -20.81 -23.70 24.93
N LYS A 440 -20.68 -24.97 25.27
CA LYS A 440 -21.72 -25.98 25.17
C LYS A 440 -21.91 -26.71 26.49
N ASP A 441 -23.14 -26.72 26.99
CA ASP A 441 -23.52 -27.60 28.10
C ASP A 441 -23.69 -29.02 27.54
N LEU A 442 -22.81 -29.93 27.94
CA LEU A 442 -22.84 -31.33 27.49
C LEU A 442 -24.08 -32.09 28.03
N GLY A 443 -24.72 -31.60 29.09
CA GLY A 443 -25.93 -32.21 29.65
C GLY A 443 -27.21 -31.87 28.88
N THR A 444 -27.39 -30.61 28.45
CA THR A 444 -28.57 -30.18 27.68
C THR A 444 -28.33 -30.10 26.17
N GLY A 445 -27.08 -30.15 25.71
CA GLY A 445 -26.70 -29.93 24.32
C GLY A 445 -26.80 -28.48 23.85
N LYS A 446 -27.24 -27.54 24.71
CA LYS A 446 -27.32 -26.12 24.40
C LYS A 446 -25.93 -25.55 24.17
N GLU A 447 -25.82 -24.76 23.12
CA GLU A 447 -24.59 -24.08 22.72
C GLU A 447 -24.86 -22.59 22.52
N THR A 448 -23.90 -21.77 22.88
CA THR A 448 -23.81 -20.35 22.54
C THR A 448 -22.35 -20.02 22.28
N GLY A 449 -22.05 -18.89 21.67
CA GLY A 449 -20.67 -18.51 21.40
C GLY A 449 -20.54 -17.12 20.85
N ILE A 450 -19.29 -16.72 20.67
CA ILE A 450 -18.90 -15.55 19.89
C ILE A 450 -17.87 -16.00 18.86
N THR A 451 -18.08 -15.63 17.60
CA THR A 451 -16.92 -15.24 16.80
C THR A 451 -16.42 -13.96 17.44
N VAL A 452 -15.13 -13.87 17.76
CA VAL A 452 -14.54 -12.59 18.17
C VAL A 452 -14.35 -11.75 16.91
N SER A 453 -15.45 -11.37 16.27
CA SER A 453 -15.48 -10.24 15.34
C SER A 453 -15.52 -8.99 16.21
N GLY A 454 -14.36 -8.70 16.84
CA GLY A 454 -14.11 -7.75 17.93
C GLY A 454 -15.33 -7.07 18.58
N ALA A 455 -15.52 -7.22 19.89
CA ALA A 455 -16.57 -6.54 20.68
C ALA A 455 -16.47 -4.98 20.74
N LYS A 456 -15.67 -4.38 19.86
CA LYS A 456 -15.47 -2.94 19.61
C LYS A 456 -15.34 -2.58 18.12
N GLY A 457 -15.48 -3.55 17.21
CA GLY A 457 -15.47 -3.35 15.76
C GLY A 457 -16.86 -3.02 15.22
N LEU A 458 -16.94 -2.83 13.89
CA LEU A 458 -18.21 -2.62 13.19
C LEU A 458 -19.03 -3.92 13.14
N SER A 459 -20.32 -3.82 13.40
CA SER A 459 -21.30 -4.90 13.14
C SER A 459 -21.55 -5.08 11.64
N GLU A 460 -22.09 -6.23 11.22
CA GLU A 460 -22.39 -6.50 9.81
C GLU A 460 -23.30 -5.41 9.19
N ASP A 461 -24.36 -4.99 9.89
CA ASP A 461 -25.25 -3.92 9.43
C ASP A 461 -24.50 -2.58 9.23
N GLU A 462 -23.54 -2.28 10.10
CA GLU A 462 -22.66 -1.11 9.96
C GLU A 462 -21.66 -1.28 8.82
N ILE A 463 -21.05 -2.46 8.62
CA ILE A 463 -20.16 -2.73 7.48
C ILE A 463 -20.93 -2.54 6.18
N GLN A 464 -22.13 -3.11 6.05
CA GLN A 464 -22.99 -2.94 4.88
C GLN A 464 -23.44 -1.49 4.69
N GLN A 465 -23.65 -0.73 5.78
CA GLN A 465 -23.87 0.72 5.68
C GLN A 465 -22.61 1.44 5.17
N LYS A 466 -21.42 1.09 5.67
CA LYS A 466 -20.15 1.69 5.26
C LYS A 466 -19.74 1.35 3.83
N ILE A 467 -20.10 0.17 3.33
CA ILE A 467 -19.99 -0.19 1.90
C ILE A 467 -20.89 0.73 1.06
N ARG A 468 -22.17 0.89 1.40
CA ARG A 468 -23.08 1.80 0.67
C ARG A 468 -22.64 3.27 0.72
N GLU A 469 -22.14 3.73 1.87
CA GLU A 469 -21.54 5.07 1.99
C GLU A 469 -20.27 5.19 1.13
N ALA A 470 -19.43 4.16 1.12
CA ALA A 470 -18.21 4.07 0.33
C ALA A 470 -18.47 4.14 -1.19
N GLU A 471 -19.44 3.38 -1.70
CA GLU A 471 -19.91 3.39 -3.10
C GLU A 471 -20.44 4.77 -3.49
N LYS A 472 -21.24 5.41 -2.63
CA LYS A 472 -21.76 6.76 -2.90
C LYS A 472 -20.64 7.79 -3.09
N TYR A 473 -19.60 7.74 -2.24
CA TYR A 473 -18.45 8.63 -2.40
C TYR A 473 -17.63 8.34 -3.67
N GLU A 474 -17.62 7.10 -4.14
CA GLU A 474 -16.97 6.71 -5.40
C GLU A 474 -17.72 7.28 -6.61
N ASP A 475 -19.05 7.21 -6.60
CA ASP A 475 -19.94 7.85 -7.57
C ASP A 475 -19.73 9.39 -7.65
N GLU A 476 -19.53 10.03 -6.49
CA GLU A 476 -19.25 11.46 -6.38
C GLU A 476 -17.83 11.80 -6.87
N ASP A 477 -16.83 10.99 -6.53
CA ASP A 477 -15.44 11.16 -6.97
C ASP A 477 -15.28 10.92 -8.49
N GLN A 478 -15.99 9.94 -9.07
CA GLN A 478 -15.97 9.65 -10.51
C GLN A 478 -16.57 10.81 -11.32
N LYS A 479 -17.71 11.38 -10.90
CA LYS A 479 -18.29 12.58 -11.54
C LYS A 479 -17.34 13.77 -11.47
N LYS A 480 -16.63 13.96 -10.35
CA LYS A 480 -15.59 14.99 -10.19
C LYS A 480 -14.35 14.72 -11.06
N LYS A 481 -13.94 13.45 -11.24
CA LYS A 481 -12.85 13.05 -12.15
C LYS A 481 -13.19 13.40 -13.60
N GLU A 482 -14.37 13.02 -14.08
CA GLU A 482 -14.84 13.32 -15.44
C GLU A 482 -14.90 14.82 -15.73
N LEU A 483 -15.30 15.64 -14.75
CA LEU A 483 -15.29 17.10 -14.87
C LEU A 483 -13.86 17.65 -15.04
N ILE A 484 -12.91 17.18 -14.23
CA ILE A 484 -11.51 17.62 -14.30
C ILE A 484 -10.87 17.18 -15.63
N GLU A 485 -11.14 15.97 -16.09
CA GLU A 485 -10.69 15.47 -17.40
C GLU A 485 -11.29 16.29 -18.55
N ALA A 486 -12.58 16.61 -18.50
CA ALA A 486 -13.23 17.48 -19.48
C ALA A 486 -12.61 18.88 -19.52
N ARG A 487 -12.34 19.49 -18.35
CA ARG A 487 -11.64 20.78 -18.24
C ARG A 487 -10.22 20.72 -18.84
N ASN A 488 -9.41 19.75 -18.42
CA ASN A 488 -8.03 19.59 -18.91
C ASN A 488 -7.99 19.39 -20.44
N ASN A 489 -8.91 18.59 -20.98
CA ASN A 489 -9.04 18.36 -22.42
C ASN A 489 -9.44 19.65 -23.16
N ALA A 490 -10.37 20.43 -22.59
CA ALA A 490 -10.78 21.72 -23.16
C ALA A 490 -9.65 22.75 -23.16
N GLU A 491 -8.94 22.92 -22.04
CA GLU A 491 -7.80 23.84 -21.93
C GLU A 491 -6.64 23.45 -22.86
N SER A 492 -6.32 22.16 -22.95
CA SER A 492 -5.33 21.61 -23.88
C SER A 492 -5.72 21.87 -25.34
N MET A 493 -6.99 21.64 -25.69
CA MET A 493 -7.53 21.94 -27.03
C MET A 493 -7.45 23.44 -27.35
N ILE A 494 -7.86 24.32 -26.43
CA ILE A 494 -7.75 25.78 -26.60
C ILE A 494 -6.30 26.20 -26.85
N TYR A 495 -5.36 25.67 -26.07
CA TYR A 495 -3.93 25.96 -26.25
C TYR A 495 -3.40 25.50 -27.61
N GLN A 496 -3.70 24.25 -28.00
CA GLN A 496 -3.30 23.69 -29.30
C GLN A 496 -3.88 24.50 -30.47
N VAL A 497 -5.15 24.87 -30.39
CA VAL A 497 -5.81 25.68 -31.41
C VAL A 497 -5.20 27.09 -31.49
N ARG A 498 -5.05 27.78 -30.36
CA ARG A 498 -4.41 29.12 -30.31
C ARG A 498 -3.02 29.08 -30.93
N LYS A 499 -2.23 28.05 -30.62
CA LYS A 499 -0.90 27.85 -31.21
C LYS A 499 -0.97 27.58 -32.72
N LEU A 500 -1.86 26.70 -33.19
CA LEU A 500 -1.98 26.39 -34.62
C LEU A 500 -2.41 27.61 -35.45
N MET A 501 -3.32 28.44 -34.92
CA MET A 501 -3.68 29.74 -35.49
C MET A 501 -2.50 30.71 -35.50
N GLU A 502 -1.65 30.70 -34.46
CA GLU A 502 -0.48 31.56 -34.35
C GLU A 502 0.64 31.18 -35.32
N ASP A 503 0.93 29.88 -35.44
CA ASP A 503 1.95 29.32 -36.33
C ASP A 503 1.56 29.43 -37.82
N ASN A 504 0.30 29.76 -38.15
CA ASN A 504 -0.23 29.88 -39.52
C ASN A 504 -1.09 31.15 -39.73
N LYS A 505 -0.72 32.26 -39.07
CA LYS A 505 -1.42 33.58 -39.16
C LYS A 505 -1.61 34.10 -40.59
N ASP A 506 -0.76 33.67 -41.51
CA ASP A 506 -0.74 34.00 -42.94
C ASP A 506 -1.74 33.18 -43.78
N LYS A 507 -2.28 32.08 -43.25
CA LYS A 507 -3.11 31.10 -43.98
C LYS A 507 -4.56 31.01 -43.48
N ILE A 508 -4.87 31.62 -42.34
CA ILE A 508 -6.22 31.66 -41.78
C ILE A 508 -7.04 32.79 -42.42
N GLN A 509 -8.28 32.52 -42.81
CA GLN A 509 -9.18 33.56 -43.32
C GLN A 509 -9.81 34.35 -42.15
N ASP A 510 -10.16 35.63 -42.35
CA ASP A 510 -10.70 36.49 -41.27
C ASP A 510 -12.03 35.97 -40.69
N ASP A 511 -12.87 35.34 -41.51
CA ASP A 511 -14.12 34.72 -41.10
C ASP A 511 -13.89 33.41 -40.33
N GLU A 512 -12.98 32.53 -40.78
CA GLU A 512 -12.54 31.35 -40.04
C GLU A 512 -11.94 31.75 -38.68
N LYS A 513 -11.05 32.74 -38.66
CA LYS A 513 -10.43 33.26 -37.45
C LYS A 513 -11.48 33.76 -36.46
N GLN A 514 -12.45 34.55 -36.93
CA GLN A 514 -13.51 35.07 -36.07
C GLN A 514 -14.40 33.96 -35.50
N GLN A 515 -14.70 32.92 -36.30
CA GLN A 515 -15.46 31.74 -35.84
C GLN A 515 -14.69 30.95 -34.77
N ILE A 516 -13.40 30.69 -34.98
CA ILE A 516 -12.56 29.94 -34.03
C ILE A 516 -12.35 30.75 -32.74
N GLU A 517 -12.07 32.05 -32.80
CA GLU A 517 -11.96 32.91 -31.60
C GLU A 517 -13.26 32.93 -30.78
N ASN A 518 -14.42 32.92 -31.44
CA ASN A 518 -15.71 32.86 -30.77
C ASN A 518 -15.98 31.49 -30.14
N ALA A 519 -15.59 30.40 -30.80
CA ALA A 519 -15.69 29.04 -30.26
C ALA A 519 -14.76 28.84 -29.04
N ILE A 520 -13.55 29.38 -29.08
CA ILE A 520 -12.63 29.41 -27.93
C ILE A 520 -13.28 30.14 -26.74
N LYS A 521 -13.80 31.36 -26.95
CA LYS A 521 -14.47 32.14 -25.90
C LYS A 521 -15.68 31.41 -25.31
N SER A 522 -16.48 30.75 -26.14
CA SER A 522 -17.59 29.92 -25.65
C SER A 522 -17.08 28.80 -24.74
N LEU A 523 -16.06 28.06 -25.17
CA LEU A 523 -15.49 26.97 -24.38
C LEU A 523 -14.83 27.47 -23.09
N GLU A 524 -14.19 28.65 -23.10
CA GLU A 524 -13.67 29.32 -21.89
C GLU A 524 -14.77 29.71 -20.90
N GLU A 525 -15.98 30.06 -21.35
CA GLU A 525 -17.14 30.24 -20.45
C GLU A 525 -17.75 28.89 -20.02
N ASP A 526 -17.85 27.91 -20.91
CA ASP A 526 -18.41 26.60 -20.63
C ASP A 526 -17.58 25.85 -19.56
N ILE A 527 -16.24 25.99 -19.58
CA ILE A 527 -15.29 25.53 -18.54
C ILE A 527 -15.64 26.06 -17.13
N LYS A 528 -16.23 27.26 -17.02
CA LYS A 528 -16.60 27.88 -15.73
C LYS A 528 -17.93 27.35 -15.17
N THR A 529 -18.77 26.73 -16.00
CA THR A 529 -20.10 26.27 -15.58
C THR A 529 -20.10 24.94 -14.81
N GLU A 530 -18.96 24.23 -14.79
CA GLU A 530 -18.77 22.94 -14.14
C GLU A 530 -19.69 21.80 -14.66
N ASP A 531 -20.28 22.01 -15.84
CA ASP A 531 -21.13 21.03 -16.54
C ASP A 531 -20.30 20.24 -17.56
N VAL A 532 -20.11 18.95 -17.28
CA VAL A 532 -19.34 18.01 -18.12
C VAL A 532 -19.90 17.89 -19.54
N GLN A 533 -21.22 17.89 -19.70
CA GLN A 533 -21.87 17.76 -21.02
C GLN A 533 -21.67 19.04 -21.83
N ARG A 534 -21.81 20.19 -21.17
CA ARG A 534 -21.60 21.49 -21.79
C ARG A 534 -20.15 21.69 -22.24
N ILE A 535 -19.18 21.32 -21.41
CA ILE A 535 -17.74 21.35 -21.77
C ILE A 535 -17.46 20.42 -22.95
N LYS A 536 -17.96 19.17 -22.92
CA LYS A 536 -17.82 18.22 -24.05
C LYS A 536 -18.42 18.80 -25.34
N GLN A 537 -19.61 19.40 -25.28
CA GLN A 537 -20.23 20.03 -26.45
C GLN A 537 -19.44 21.23 -26.97
N GLY A 538 -18.85 22.04 -26.09
CA GLY A 538 -17.97 23.15 -26.45
C GLY A 538 -16.67 22.68 -27.12
N ILE A 539 -16.06 21.57 -26.67
CA ILE A 539 -14.91 20.94 -27.33
C ILE A 539 -15.28 20.53 -28.77
N GLU A 540 -16.42 19.85 -28.96
CA GLU A 540 -16.88 19.49 -30.31
C GLU A 540 -17.13 20.72 -31.20
N ASN A 541 -17.69 21.79 -30.64
CA ASN A 541 -17.96 23.03 -31.39
C ASN A 541 -16.67 23.71 -31.83
N LEU A 542 -15.64 23.71 -30.98
CA LEU A 542 -14.29 24.17 -31.33
C LEU A 542 -13.66 23.28 -32.42
N GLN A 543 -13.76 21.95 -32.31
CA GLN A 543 -13.32 21.03 -33.36
C GLN A 543 -14.02 21.26 -34.70
N LYS A 544 -15.34 21.50 -34.69
CA LYS A 544 -16.15 21.82 -35.88
C LYS A 544 -15.70 23.14 -36.53
N ALA A 545 -15.52 24.20 -35.74
CA ALA A 545 -14.99 25.49 -36.22
C ALA A 545 -13.58 25.37 -36.81
N MET A 546 -12.75 24.47 -36.27
CA MET A 546 -11.40 24.20 -36.75
C MET A 546 -11.31 23.39 -38.04
N HIS A 547 -12.41 22.78 -38.51
CA HIS A 547 -12.35 21.76 -39.57
C HIS A 547 -11.84 22.32 -40.91
N GLY A 548 -12.38 23.46 -41.36
CA GLY A 548 -11.99 24.10 -42.62
C GLY A 548 -10.54 24.58 -42.63
N PHE A 549 -10.15 25.31 -41.58
CA PHE A 549 -8.78 25.78 -41.39
C PHE A 549 -7.77 24.63 -41.30
N SER A 550 -8.08 23.56 -40.55
CA SER A 550 -7.21 22.38 -40.43
C SER A 550 -7.02 21.67 -41.76
N GLN A 551 -8.09 21.44 -42.53
CA GLN A 551 -7.99 20.86 -43.88
C GLN A 551 -7.08 21.70 -44.80
N ARG A 552 -7.16 23.03 -44.70
CA ARG A 552 -6.36 23.98 -45.48
C ARG A 552 -4.87 23.91 -45.12
N VAL A 553 -4.54 23.86 -43.83
CA VAL A 553 -3.15 23.75 -43.35
C VAL A 553 -2.54 22.39 -43.74
N TYR A 554 -3.27 21.28 -43.55
CA TYR A 554 -2.76 19.94 -43.88
C TYR A 554 -2.64 19.70 -45.40
N SER A 555 -3.61 20.14 -46.21
CA SER A 555 -3.54 19.99 -47.66
C SER A 555 -2.38 20.77 -48.29
N GLN A 556 -2.02 21.93 -47.72
CA GLN A 556 -0.84 22.68 -48.13
C GLN A 556 0.47 22.07 -47.60
N GLN A 557 0.54 21.56 -46.36
CA GLN A 557 1.75 20.88 -45.88
C GLN A 557 2.10 19.63 -46.70
N GLY A 558 1.10 18.84 -47.11
CA GLY A 558 1.31 17.71 -48.01
C GLY A 558 1.86 18.14 -49.38
N GLN A 559 1.37 19.26 -49.93
CA GLN A 559 1.95 19.86 -51.14
C GLN A 559 3.36 20.43 -50.91
N GLN A 560 3.65 20.97 -49.72
CA GLN A 560 4.93 21.62 -49.41
C GLN A 560 6.05 20.59 -49.17
N GLN A 561 5.76 19.43 -48.59
CA GLN A 561 6.69 18.29 -48.56
C GLN A 561 6.91 17.69 -49.96
N ALA A 562 5.87 17.56 -50.78
CA ALA A 562 6.01 17.12 -52.16
C ALA A 562 6.85 18.11 -53.00
N TYR A 563 6.67 19.43 -52.79
CA TYR A 563 7.48 20.47 -53.43
C TYR A 563 8.93 20.47 -52.93
N GLN A 564 9.18 20.20 -51.65
CA GLN A 564 10.54 20.09 -51.11
C GLN A 564 11.27 18.86 -51.67
N GLN A 565 10.63 17.69 -51.73
CA GLN A 565 11.23 16.50 -52.35
C GLN A 565 11.46 16.69 -53.86
N ALA A 566 10.54 17.35 -54.57
CA ALA A 566 10.73 17.71 -55.98
C ALA A 566 11.85 18.75 -56.17
N ALA A 567 11.99 19.72 -55.26
CA ALA A 567 13.06 20.72 -55.30
C ALA A 567 14.44 20.13 -54.98
N GLU A 568 14.54 19.20 -54.03
CA GLU A 568 15.79 18.46 -53.75
C GLU A 568 16.21 17.57 -54.93
N GLN A 569 15.25 16.92 -55.60
CA GLN A 569 15.52 16.17 -56.84
C GLN A 569 15.95 17.09 -57.99
N ALA A 570 15.30 18.25 -58.15
CA ALA A 570 15.68 19.24 -59.16
C ALA A 570 17.06 19.86 -58.91
N GLN A 571 17.43 20.11 -57.64
CA GLN A 571 18.76 20.60 -57.28
C GLN A 571 19.86 19.56 -57.51
N ARG A 572 19.60 18.27 -57.26
CA ARG A 572 20.53 17.18 -57.63
C ARG A 572 20.74 17.08 -59.15
N ALA A 573 19.67 17.22 -59.93
CA ALA A 573 19.76 17.21 -61.39
C ALA A 573 20.49 18.43 -61.99
N ALA A 574 20.61 19.53 -61.24
CA ALA A 574 21.25 20.76 -61.69
C ALA A 574 22.75 20.88 -61.33
N GLN A 575 23.34 19.90 -60.62
CA GLN A 575 24.75 19.92 -60.20
C GLN A 575 25.68 18.98 -60.99
N GLU A 576 25.16 18.15 -61.89
CA GLU A 576 25.99 17.32 -62.77
C GLU A 576 26.33 18.06 -64.08
N ASN A 577 27.61 18.45 -64.20
CA ASN A 577 28.18 19.10 -65.39
C ASN A 577 28.47 18.03 -66.49
N PRO A 578 28.30 18.35 -67.79
CA PRO A 578 28.49 17.38 -68.87
C PRO A 578 29.97 17.25 -69.30
N PRO A 579 30.41 16.04 -69.68
CA PRO A 579 31.55 15.89 -70.60
C PRO A 579 31.24 14.83 -71.71
N PRO A 580 32.13 14.56 -72.69
CA PRO A 580 31.95 15.17 -74.01
C PRO A 580 31.87 14.14 -75.17
N GLY A 581 31.28 14.52 -76.31
CA GLY A 581 31.23 13.65 -77.49
C GLY A 581 31.40 14.41 -78.81
N GLY A 582 32.35 13.97 -79.66
CA GLY A 582 32.57 14.63 -80.96
C GLY A 582 33.76 14.21 -81.82
N MET A 583 33.97 12.89 -82.05
CA MET A 583 34.74 12.24 -83.15
C MET A 583 35.08 10.80 -82.70
N GLY A 584 34.94 9.71 -83.46
CA GLY A 584 34.39 9.47 -84.81
C GLY A 584 34.92 8.11 -85.35
N GLY A 585 34.15 7.33 -86.12
CA GLY A 585 34.72 6.20 -86.91
C GLY A 585 34.25 4.75 -86.60
N GLN A 586 33.02 4.43 -86.98
CA GLN A 586 32.63 3.32 -87.89
C GLN A 586 33.32 1.92 -87.85
N THR A 587 32.51 0.91 -87.47
CA THR A 587 32.41 -0.49 -88.00
C THR A 587 33.59 -1.48 -87.99
N GLY A 588 33.37 -2.67 -87.38
CA GLY A 588 33.98 -3.93 -87.86
C GLY A 588 34.07 -5.13 -86.87
N GLY A 589 33.13 -6.08 -86.95
CA GLY A 589 33.35 -7.54 -86.75
C GLY A 589 33.47 -8.15 -85.34
N GLY A 590 32.91 -9.38 -85.18
CA GLY A 590 33.59 -10.43 -84.38
C GLY A 590 32.93 -11.08 -83.15
N THR A 591 31.92 -11.95 -83.37
CA THR A 591 31.71 -13.29 -82.73
C THR A 591 31.88 -13.57 -81.21
N THR A 592 30.88 -14.31 -80.67
CA THR A 592 30.90 -15.26 -79.50
C THR A 592 31.17 -14.71 -78.08
N GLY A 593 30.53 -15.16 -76.98
CA GLY A 593 29.38 -16.08 -76.80
C GLY A 593 29.18 -16.53 -75.33
N ALA A 594 27.95 -17.01 -75.00
CA ALA A 594 27.53 -17.83 -73.83
C ALA A 594 27.36 -17.24 -72.39
N GLY A 595 26.26 -17.66 -71.74
CA GLY A 595 25.94 -17.53 -70.29
C GLY A 595 25.31 -16.18 -69.87
N GLY A 596 24.13 -16.06 -69.26
CA GLY A 596 23.31 -16.97 -68.43
C GLY A 596 23.17 -16.35 -67.01
N ALA A 597 22.02 -16.26 -66.34
CA ALA A 597 20.65 -16.70 -66.63
C ALA A 597 19.61 -15.80 -65.90
N SER A 598 18.33 -15.98 -66.20
CA SER A 598 17.17 -15.40 -65.48
C SER A 598 16.15 -16.50 -65.21
N TYR A 599 15.39 -16.48 -64.11
CA TYR A 599 14.06 -17.13 -64.04
C TYR A 599 13.14 -16.54 -62.95
N LYS A 600 11.86 -16.89 -63.03
CA LYS A 600 10.68 -16.30 -62.37
C LYS A 600 9.60 -17.39 -62.27
N SER A 601 8.78 -17.42 -61.20
CA SER A 601 7.51 -18.23 -61.05
C SER A 601 7.64 -19.77 -61.16
N SER A 602 6.70 -20.67 -60.79
CA SER A 602 5.45 -20.71 -59.97
C SER A 602 5.04 -22.20 -59.77
N GLU A 603 4.07 -22.51 -58.87
CA GLU A 603 3.20 -23.75 -58.89
C GLU A 603 3.91 -25.13 -58.66
N ASP A 604 3.31 -26.26 -58.25
CA ASP A 604 2.00 -26.59 -57.63
C ASP A 604 1.99 -28.00 -56.93
N GLU A 605 0.92 -28.28 -56.16
CA GLU A 605 0.24 -29.57 -55.84
C GLU A 605 0.84 -30.81 -55.07
N GLU A 606 -0.03 -31.32 -54.16
CA GLU A 606 -0.36 -32.73 -53.78
C GLU A 606 0.70 -33.78 -53.29
N LYS A 607 0.58 -34.26 -52.03
CA LYS A 607 -0.19 -35.48 -51.60
C LYS A 607 0.10 -36.03 -50.18
N LYS A 608 -0.98 -36.51 -49.54
CA LYS A 608 -1.15 -37.54 -48.48
C LYS A 608 0.09 -38.17 -47.79
N ASN A 609 0.06 -38.23 -46.45
CA ASN A 609 -0.21 -39.48 -45.71
C ASN A 609 -0.58 -39.27 -44.23
N VAL A 610 -1.34 -40.22 -43.70
CA VAL A 610 -1.76 -40.40 -42.29
C VAL A 610 -1.06 -41.65 -41.77
N VAL A 611 -0.58 -41.65 -40.51
CA VAL A 611 -0.73 -42.75 -39.52
C VAL A 611 -0.54 -42.14 -38.12
N ASP A 612 -1.32 -42.67 -37.19
CA ASP A 612 -1.18 -42.76 -35.73
C ASP A 612 0.24 -43.24 -35.30
N VAL A 613 0.63 -43.51 -34.06
CA VAL A 613 -0.01 -43.94 -32.80
C VAL A 613 0.90 -43.45 -31.63
N ASP A 614 0.66 -43.62 -30.33
CA ASP A 614 -0.26 -44.50 -29.59
C ASP A 614 -0.69 -43.87 -28.24
N TRP A 615 -1.34 -44.65 -27.37
CA TRP A 615 -1.78 -44.34 -26.00
C TRP A 615 -1.40 -45.53 -25.11
N ASP A 616 -1.03 -45.33 -23.84
CA ASP A 616 -0.89 -46.43 -22.86
C ASP A 616 -1.34 -45.96 -21.46
N GLU A 617 -2.27 -46.71 -20.87
CA GLU A 617 -2.72 -46.64 -19.47
C GLU A 617 -2.33 -47.94 -18.74
N GLU A 618 -2.45 -47.94 -17.40
CA GLU A 618 -2.36 -49.06 -16.45
C GLU A 618 -0.95 -49.60 -16.09
N ASP A 619 -0.48 -49.22 -14.88
CA ASP A 619 -0.42 -50.11 -13.71
C ASP A 619 -0.55 -49.28 -12.39
#